data_AF-A0A941PXG4-F1
#
_entry.id   AF-A0A941PXG4-F1
#
_cell.length_a   1.000
_cell.length_b   1.000
_cell.length_c   1.000
_cell.angle_alpha   90.00
_cell.angle_beta   90.00
_cell.angle_gamma   90.00
#
_symmetry.space_group_name_H-M   'P 1'
#
loop_
_entity.id
_entity.type
_entity.pdbx_description
1 polymer ?
#
loop_
_entity_poly.entity_id
_entity_poly.type
_entity_poly.pdbx_seq_one_letter_code
_entity_poly.pdbx_strand_id
1 'polypeptide(L)'
;MTPRLRVVDSITELRPGLDAGCLAVSGSHGGISSAQYAWAARPLLAVFNDAGVGKDRAGLAALPFLQGHGIAACTVGHHSARIGEARSTLDEGVISHCNERALALGAAPGQACAALIERLMGGAG
;
A
#
# COMPACT_ATOMS: atom_id res chain seq x y z
N MET A 1 8.68 -18.47 -1.48
CA MET A 1 8.13 -17.97 -2.76
C MET A 1 8.17 -16.46 -2.72
N THR A 2 8.75 -15.83 -3.73
CA THR A 2 8.77 -14.36 -3.87
C THR A 2 7.37 -13.85 -4.19
N PRO A 3 6.83 -12.85 -3.46
CA PRO A 3 5.53 -12.29 -3.76
C PRO A 3 5.54 -11.55 -5.10
N ARG A 4 4.44 -11.64 -5.86
CA ARG A 4 4.27 -10.91 -7.13
C ARG A 4 4.07 -9.42 -6.86
N LEU A 5 4.75 -8.55 -7.60
CA LEU A 5 4.47 -7.11 -7.57
C LEU A 5 3.32 -6.76 -8.53
N ARG A 6 2.35 -6.00 -8.04
CA ARG A 6 1.28 -5.38 -8.83
C ARG A 6 1.39 -3.86 -8.68
N VAL A 7 1.65 -3.17 -9.79
CA VAL A 7 1.64 -1.71 -9.88
C VAL A 7 0.41 -1.32 -10.68
N VAL A 8 -0.56 -0.68 -10.06
CA VAL A 8 -1.89 -0.41 -10.64
C VAL A 8 -2.37 1.00 -10.32
N ASP A 9 -2.69 1.80 -11.33
CA ASP A 9 -3.09 3.20 -11.12
C ASP A 9 -4.36 3.30 -10.26
N SER A 10 -5.27 2.34 -10.42
CA SER A 10 -6.38 2.13 -9.52
C SER A 10 -6.29 0.80 -8.78
N ILE A 11 -6.51 0.82 -7.46
CA ILE A 11 -6.60 -0.41 -6.65
C ILE A 11 -7.73 -1.33 -7.12
N THR A 12 -8.73 -0.81 -7.85
CA THR A 12 -9.84 -1.58 -8.43
C THR A 12 -9.39 -2.59 -9.48
N GLU A 13 -8.17 -2.45 -10.00
CA GLU A 13 -7.56 -3.38 -10.98
C GLU A 13 -7.00 -4.65 -10.34
N LEU A 14 -6.96 -4.73 -9.00
CA LEU A 14 -6.67 -5.96 -8.30
C LEU A 14 -7.84 -6.93 -8.44
N ARG A 15 -7.53 -8.20 -8.68
CA ARG A 15 -8.50 -9.27 -8.90
C ARG A 15 -8.45 -10.27 -7.74
N PRO A 16 -9.56 -10.47 -7.02
CA PRO A 16 -9.67 -11.53 -6.01
C PRO A 16 -9.25 -12.90 -6.54
N GLY A 17 -8.56 -13.68 -5.71
CA GLY A 17 -7.98 -14.97 -6.08
C GLY A 17 -6.68 -14.85 -6.88
N LEU A 18 -6.66 -14.05 -7.94
CA LEU A 18 -5.47 -13.92 -8.80
C LEU A 18 -4.34 -13.14 -8.13
N ASP A 19 -4.67 -12.08 -7.39
CA ASP A 19 -3.70 -11.17 -6.76
C ASP A 19 -3.50 -11.42 -5.27
N ALA A 20 -4.03 -12.53 -4.77
CA ALA A 20 -3.80 -12.94 -3.39
C ALA A 20 -2.30 -13.08 -3.11
N GLY A 21 -1.84 -12.47 -2.01
CA GLY A 21 -0.44 -12.48 -1.58
C GLY A 21 0.50 -11.58 -2.39
N CYS A 22 -0.01 -10.76 -3.31
CA CYS A 22 0.84 -9.80 -4.03
C CYS A 22 1.35 -8.65 -3.13
N LEU A 23 2.40 -7.97 -3.57
CA LEU A 23 2.71 -6.61 -3.14
C LEU A 23 1.94 -5.67 -4.06
N ALA A 24 0.92 -4.99 -3.55
CA ALA A 24 0.12 -4.05 -4.33
C ALA A 24 0.61 -2.62 -4.09
N VAL A 25 1.11 -1.98 -5.14
CA VAL A 25 1.43 -0.56 -5.16
C VAL A 25 0.42 0.14 -6.03
N SER A 26 -0.34 1.08 -5.45
CA SER A 26 -1.43 1.74 -6.16
C SER A 26 -1.28 3.26 -6.23
N GLY A 27 -1.91 3.86 -7.24
CA GLY A 27 -2.11 5.31 -7.34
C GLY A 27 -3.29 5.80 -6.49
N SER A 28 -4.07 4.89 -5.89
CA SER A 28 -5.25 5.24 -5.10
C SER A 28 -4.91 5.89 -3.77
N HIS A 29 -5.79 6.76 -3.28
CA HIS A 29 -5.68 7.29 -1.92
C HIS A 29 -6.06 6.23 -0.87
N GLY A 30 -5.57 6.36 0.36
CA GLY A 30 -5.78 5.40 1.46
C GLY A 30 -7.15 5.47 2.13
N GLY A 31 -8.20 5.72 1.36
CA GLY A 31 -9.59 5.81 1.85
C GLY A 31 -10.28 4.45 2.01
N ILE A 32 -11.46 4.43 2.64
CA ILE A 32 -12.24 3.19 2.86
C ILE A 32 -12.65 2.50 1.56
N SER A 33 -13.03 3.26 0.52
CA SER A 33 -13.39 2.69 -0.78
C SER A 33 -12.23 1.85 -1.35
N SER A 34 -11.01 2.40 -1.33
CA SER A 34 -9.80 1.69 -1.78
C SER A 34 -9.46 0.49 -0.90
N ALA A 35 -9.71 0.58 0.40
CA ALA A 35 -9.48 -0.50 1.36
C ALA A 35 -10.32 -1.75 1.05
N GLN A 36 -11.57 -1.58 0.58
CA GLN A 36 -12.46 -2.70 0.25
C GLN A 36 -11.94 -3.54 -0.92
N TYR A 37 -11.39 -2.90 -1.96
CA TYR A 37 -10.78 -3.61 -3.09
C TYR A 37 -9.51 -4.36 -2.68
N ALA A 38 -8.64 -3.72 -1.88
CA ALA A 38 -7.47 -4.39 -1.33
C ALA A 38 -7.87 -5.58 -0.43
N TRP A 39 -8.90 -5.42 0.41
CA TRP A 39 -9.41 -6.51 1.24
C TRP A 39 -9.93 -7.69 0.41
N ALA A 40 -10.69 -7.43 -0.65
CA ALA A 40 -11.18 -8.47 -1.56
C ALA A 40 -10.03 -9.18 -2.30
N ALA A 41 -8.97 -8.45 -2.67
CA ALA A 41 -7.81 -9.01 -3.37
C ALA A 41 -6.83 -9.77 -2.45
N ARG A 42 -6.82 -9.49 -1.14
CA ARG A 42 -5.97 -10.14 -0.12
C ARG A 42 -4.45 -10.05 -0.44
N PRO A 43 -3.89 -8.85 -0.72
CA PRO A 43 -2.44 -8.70 -0.91
C PRO A 43 -1.68 -9.00 0.39
N LEU A 44 -0.38 -9.30 0.25
CA LEU A 44 0.55 -9.33 1.37
C LEU A 44 0.76 -7.92 1.95
N LEU A 45 0.88 -6.91 1.07
CA LEU A 45 1.02 -5.50 1.40
C LEU A 45 0.23 -4.66 0.39
N ALA A 46 -0.50 -3.65 0.87
CA ALA A 46 -1.13 -2.63 0.02
C ALA A 46 -0.53 -1.23 0.30
N VAL A 47 -0.04 -0.56 -0.74
CA VAL A 47 0.48 0.80 -0.69
C VAL A 47 -0.50 1.75 -1.38
N PHE A 48 -0.87 2.80 -0.67
CA PHE A 48 -1.75 3.88 -1.13
C PHE A 48 -1.06 5.24 -1.03
N ASN A 49 -1.73 6.31 -1.45
CA ASN A 49 -1.33 7.68 -1.16
C ASN A 49 -2.11 8.23 0.05
N ASP A 50 -1.49 8.99 0.95
CA ASP A 50 -2.19 9.54 2.12
C ASP A 50 -3.17 10.67 1.79
N ALA A 51 -3.10 11.24 0.58
CA ALA A 51 -3.96 12.33 0.11
C ALA A 51 -4.07 13.49 1.11
N GLY A 52 -2.96 13.84 1.76
CA GLY A 52 -2.94 14.91 2.76
C GLY A 52 -3.61 14.53 4.07
N VAL A 53 -3.78 13.23 4.33
CA VAL A 53 -4.48 12.63 5.47
C VAL A 53 -6.00 12.91 5.46
N GLY A 54 -6.44 14.06 4.98
CA GLY A 54 -7.84 14.46 4.91
C GLY A 54 -8.46 14.75 6.27
N LYS A 55 -9.68 15.30 6.23
CA LYS A 55 -10.49 15.52 7.44
C LYS A 55 -10.69 14.19 8.17
N ASP A 56 -10.58 14.21 9.50
CA ASP A 56 -10.78 13.04 10.37
C ASP A 56 -9.92 11.81 9.96
N ARG A 57 -8.75 12.07 9.36
CA ARG A 57 -7.83 11.03 8.87
C ARG A 57 -8.41 10.15 7.75
N ALA A 58 -9.35 10.67 6.96
CA ALA A 58 -10.03 9.93 5.89
C ALA A 58 -9.09 9.30 4.85
N GLY A 59 -7.97 9.93 4.51
CA GLY A 59 -6.94 9.43 3.61
C GLY A 59 -6.07 8.30 4.18
N LEU A 60 -6.24 7.98 5.48
CA LEU A 60 -5.57 6.88 6.15
C LEU A 60 -6.55 5.77 6.58
N ALA A 61 -7.84 5.91 6.27
CA ALA A 61 -8.88 5.03 6.78
C ALA A 61 -8.70 3.56 6.34
N ALA A 62 -7.99 3.31 5.25
CA ALA A 62 -7.60 1.96 4.83
C ALA A 62 -6.69 1.25 5.84
N LEU A 63 -5.86 1.97 6.57
CA LEU A 63 -4.87 1.39 7.49
C LEU A 63 -5.52 0.61 8.66
N PRO A 64 -6.39 1.21 9.49
CA PRO A 64 -7.07 0.47 10.56
C PRO A 64 -8.05 -0.58 10.01
N PHE A 65 -8.71 -0.30 8.88
CA PHE A 65 -9.62 -1.26 8.25
C PHE A 65 -8.88 -2.55 7.83
N LEU A 66 -7.77 -2.40 7.10
CA LEU A 66 -6.97 -3.55 6.63
C LEU A 66 -6.24 -4.25 7.78
N GLN A 67 -5.83 -3.51 8.82
CA GLN A 67 -5.29 -4.08 10.06
C GLN A 67 -6.29 -5.06 10.68
N GLY A 68 -7.56 -4.65 10.83
CA GLY A 68 -8.63 -5.50 11.36
C GLY A 68 -8.90 -6.77 10.54
N HIS A 69 -8.54 -6.76 9.24
CA HIS A 69 -8.70 -7.90 8.33
C HIS A 69 -7.42 -8.71 8.10
N GLY A 70 -6.36 -8.41 8.86
CA GLY A 70 -5.13 -9.17 8.80
C GLY A 70 -4.15 -8.76 7.68
N ILE A 71 -4.35 -7.61 7.03
CA ILE A 71 -3.61 -7.20 5.83
C ILE A 71 -2.67 -6.05 6.16
N ALA A 72 -1.41 -6.14 5.73
CA ALA A 72 -0.46 -5.06 5.87
C ALA A 72 -0.80 -3.93 4.90
N ALA A 73 -0.78 -2.70 5.39
CA ALA A 73 -1.03 -1.52 4.57
C ALA A 73 -0.17 -0.35 5.02
N CYS A 74 0.25 0.45 4.06
CA CYS A 74 0.92 1.72 4.28
C CYS A 74 0.50 2.75 3.24
N THR A 75 0.83 4.00 3.50
CA THR A 75 0.64 5.11 2.57
C THR A 75 1.98 5.76 2.25
N VAL A 76 2.11 6.33 1.06
CA VAL A 76 3.13 7.34 0.74
C VAL A 76 2.57 8.74 0.93
N GLY A 77 3.46 9.72 1.12
CA GLY A 77 3.07 11.13 1.21
C GLY A 77 2.56 11.69 -0.13
N HIS A 78 1.43 12.39 -0.11
CA HIS A 78 0.93 13.14 -1.28
C HIS A 78 1.93 14.18 -1.84
N HIS A 79 2.91 14.63 -1.03
CA HIS A 79 3.99 15.51 -1.46
C HIS A 79 5.15 14.76 -2.13
N SER A 80 5.19 13.43 -2.03
CA SER A 80 6.26 12.58 -2.57
C SER A 80 5.84 11.79 -3.81
N ALA A 81 4.54 11.57 -4.02
CA ALA A 81 4.02 10.82 -5.16
C ALA A 81 2.66 11.34 -5.61
N ARG A 82 2.39 11.23 -6.92
CA ARG A 82 1.13 11.68 -7.53
C ARG A 82 -0.01 10.70 -7.25
N ILE A 83 -1.19 11.24 -6.91
CA ILE A 83 -2.41 10.44 -6.79
C ILE A 83 -2.89 10.08 -8.20
N GLY A 84 -3.27 8.83 -8.40
CA GLY A 84 -3.70 8.26 -9.68
C GLY A 84 -2.57 7.69 -10.54
N GLU A 85 -1.31 7.74 -10.08
CA GLU A 85 -0.15 7.24 -10.83
C GLU A 85 0.69 6.29 -9.95
N ALA A 86 0.48 4.99 -10.11
CA ALA A 86 1.11 3.99 -9.24
C ALA A 86 2.63 3.90 -9.45
N ARG A 87 3.10 4.25 -10.63
CA ARG A 87 4.54 4.31 -10.91
C ARG A 87 5.22 5.40 -10.06
N SER A 88 4.58 6.56 -9.90
CA SER A 88 5.06 7.60 -8.99
C SER A 88 5.03 7.12 -7.53
N THR A 89 3.98 6.41 -7.10
CA THR A 89 3.95 5.78 -5.76
C THR A 89 5.14 4.83 -5.54
N LEU A 90 5.49 4.00 -6.53
CA LEU A 90 6.59 3.06 -6.43
C LEU A 90 7.96 3.74 -6.42
N ASP A 91 8.20 4.59 -7.43
CA ASP A 91 9.54 5.10 -7.75
C ASP A 91 9.92 6.33 -6.90
N GLU A 92 8.96 7.19 -6.56
CA GLU A 92 9.18 8.47 -5.87
C GLU A 92 8.62 8.49 -4.45
N GLY A 93 7.62 7.64 -4.17
CA GLY A 93 6.87 7.67 -2.93
C GLY A 93 7.71 7.43 -1.67
N VAL A 94 7.54 8.29 -0.67
CA VAL A 94 8.08 8.13 0.68
C VAL A 94 6.95 7.70 1.60
N ILE A 95 7.15 6.58 2.30
CA ILE A 95 6.14 6.06 3.23
C ILE A 95 5.84 7.10 4.31
N SER A 96 4.57 7.45 4.49
CA SER A 96 4.12 8.43 5.49
C SER A 96 3.49 7.76 6.71
N HIS A 97 2.69 6.71 6.51
CA HIS A 97 2.00 6.02 7.60
C HIS A 97 1.93 4.51 7.33
N CYS A 98 1.93 3.73 8.40
CA CYS A 98 1.84 2.28 8.36
C CYS A 98 0.79 1.80 9.37
N ASN A 99 0.12 0.69 9.07
CA ASN A 99 -0.49 -0.11 10.12
C ASN A 99 0.54 -1.05 10.77
N GLU A 100 0.19 -1.66 11.91
CA GLU A 100 1.09 -2.51 12.68
C GLU A 100 1.62 -3.70 11.87
N ARG A 101 0.78 -4.27 10.98
CA ARG A 101 1.21 -5.36 10.10
C ARG A 101 2.25 -4.93 9.07
N ALA A 102 2.12 -3.73 8.50
CA ALA A 102 3.15 -3.19 7.64
C ALA A 102 4.44 -2.92 8.41
N LEU A 103 4.35 -2.39 9.63
CA LEU A 103 5.53 -2.24 10.51
C LEU A 103 6.22 -3.59 10.77
N ALA A 104 5.45 -4.66 11.02
CA ALA A 104 5.98 -6.01 11.21
C ALA A 104 6.64 -6.59 9.95
N LEU A 105 6.25 -6.15 8.76
CA LEU A 105 6.95 -6.46 7.50
C LEU A 105 8.21 -5.60 7.28
N GLY A 106 8.55 -4.72 8.24
CA GLY A 106 9.66 -3.79 8.17
C GLY A 106 9.35 -2.52 7.39
N ALA A 107 8.07 -2.17 7.23
CA ALA A 107 7.73 -0.85 6.72
C ALA A 107 7.98 0.22 7.80
N ALA A 108 8.44 1.39 7.40
CA ALA A 108 8.70 2.50 8.31
C ALA A 108 8.39 3.84 7.64
N PRO A 109 7.72 4.79 8.32
CA PRO A 109 7.63 6.16 7.84
C PRO A 109 9.01 6.77 7.55
N GLY A 110 9.11 7.54 6.47
CA GLY A 110 10.35 8.17 6.00
C GLY A 110 11.20 7.31 5.06
N GLN A 111 10.92 6.01 4.93
CA GLN A 111 11.63 5.15 3.97
C GLN A 111 11.04 5.30 2.55
N ALA A 112 11.86 5.06 1.52
CA ALA A 112 11.41 4.97 0.14
C ALA A 112 10.52 3.74 -0.10
N CYS A 113 9.43 3.90 -0.87
CA CYS A 113 8.53 2.80 -1.23
C CYS A 113 9.27 1.71 -2.02
N ALA A 114 10.06 2.10 -3.02
CA ALA A 114 10.89 1.17 -3.79
C ALA A 114 11.75 0.25 -2.90
N ALA A 115 12.45 0.83 -1.92
CA ALA A 115 13.33 0.06 -1.03
C ALA A 115 12.56 -0.99 -0.19
N LEU A 116 11.35 -0.66 0.28
CA LEU A 116 10.47 -1.62 0.95
C LEU A 116 10.08 -2.77 0.01
N ILE A 117 9.65 -2.43 -1.21
CA ILE A 117 9.19 -3.41 -2.20
C ILE A 117 10.34 -4.34 -2.64
N GLU A 118 11.51 -3.78 -2.93
CA GLU A 118 12.71 -4.52 -3.28
C GLU A 118 13.11 -5.52 -2.18
N ARG A 119 13.11 -5.08 -0.91
CA ARG A 119 13.41 -5.96 0.22
C ARG A 119 12.40 -7.11 0.35
N LEU A 120 11.11 -6.82 0.19
CA LEU A 120 10.06 -7.84 0.27
C LEU A 120 10.06 -8.80 -0.93
N MET A 121 10.56 -8.36 -2.09
CA MET A 121 10.77 -9.23 -3.26
C MET A 121 12.05 -10.08 -3.16
N GLY A 122 13.12 -9.51 -2.61
CA GLY A 122 14.41 -10.19 -2.46
C GLY A 122 14.41 -11.29 -1.41
N GLY A 123 13.54 -11.17 -0.40
CA GLY A 123 13.37 -12.17 0.65
C GLY A 123 14.50 -12.16 1.68
N ALA A 124 14.09 -12.22 2.95
CA ALA A 124 14.95 -12.41 4.10
C ALA A 124 15.96 -13.54 3.86
N GLY A 125 17.24 -13.17 3.92
CA GLY A 125 18.29 -14.10 4.35
C GLY A 125 18.14 -14.40 5.84
#